data_AF-A0A2W5NFB8-F1
#
_entry.id   AF-A0A2W5NFB8-F1
#
_cell.length_a   1.000
_cell.length_b   1.000
_cell.length_c   1.000
_cell.angle_alpha   90.00
_cell.angle_beta   90.00
_cell.angle_gamma   90.00
#
_symmetry.space_group_name_H-M   'P 1'
#
loop_
_entity.id
_entity.type
_entity.pdbx_description
1 polymer ?
#
loop_
_entity_poly.entity_id
_entity_poly.type
_entity_poly.pdbx_seq_one_letter_code
_entity_poly.pdbx_strand_id
1 'polypeptide(L)'
;MEATRWTAILSRIDPRDAADIDDLAAEFEPRAETPGRDIFPDCEACLMPRAAFKREEAVAIGLRVAAEPADAADRAMRVTAFALERDVEVVVLSDCDRSGFERFGFRVERVTGDTEARRADCEEQIRRFWSIDLLL
;
A
#
# COMPACT_ATOMS: atom_id res chain seq x y z
N MET A 1 19.00 -28.03 -19.03
CA MET A 1 19.10 -26.58 -19.29
C MET A 1 19.91 -26.01 -18.15
N GLU A 2 21.15 -25.57 -18.39
CA GLU A 2 22.09 -25.27 -17.30
C GLU A 2 21.70 -24.00 -16.53
N ALA A 3 21.49 -24.13 -15.21
CA ALA A 3 21.13 -23.04 -14.31
C ALA A 3 22.10 -21.84 -14.41
N THR A 4 23.38 -22.13 -14.63
CA THR A 4 24.48 -21.16 -14.79
C THR A 4 24.24 -20.17 -15.93
N ARG A 5 23.61 -20.61 -17.03
CA ARG A 5 23.30 -19.76 -18.19
C ARG A 5 22.18 -18.77 -17.86
N TRP A 6 21.18 -19.18 -17.08
CA TRP A 6 20.09 -18.32 -16.66
C TRP A 6 20.54 -17.27 -15.66
N THR A 7 21.37 -17.64 -14.67
CA THR A 7 21.96 -16.70 -13.72
C THR A 7 22.80 -15.62 -14.41
N ALA A 8 23.57 -15.99 -15.45
CA ALA A 8 24.38 -15.04 -16.23
C ALA A 8 23.56 -14.11 -17.14
N ILE A 9 22.36 -14.52 -17.54
CA ILE A 9 21.43 -13.68 -18.31
C ILE A 9 20.71 -12.72 -17.35
N LEU A 10 20.20 -13.22 -16.23
CA LEU A 10 19.49 -12.41 -15.22
C LEU A 10 20.39 -11.35 -14.60
N SER A 11 21.68 -11.65 -14.34
CA SER A 11 22.63 -10.68 -13.79
C SER A 11 23.04 -9.57 -14.77
N ARG A 12 22.71 -9.69 -16.06
CA ARG A 12 22.96 -8.66 -17.09
C ARG A 12 21.77 -7.75 -17.31
N ILE A 13 20.59 -8.11 -16.79
CA ILE A 13 19.36 -7.34 -16.90
C ILE A 13 19.26 -6.32 -15.76
N ASP A 14 20.20 -6.33 -14.81
CA ASP A 14 20.17 -5.52 -13.59
C ASP A 14 20.89 -4.17 -13.80
N PRO A 15 20.19 -3.06 -14.09
CA PRO A 15 20.64 -1.79 -13.54
C PRO A 15 20.59 -1.92 -12.02
N ARG A 16 21.63 -1.48 -11.31
CA ARG A 16 21.73 -1.59 -9.83
C ARG A 16 20.52 -0.98 -9.10
N ASP A 17 19.73 -0.17 -9.81
CA ASP A 17 18.43 0.33 -9.44
C ASP A 17 17.46 0.15 -10.61
N ALA A 18 16.20 -0.17 -10.33
CA ALA A 18 15.15 -0.09 -11.33
C ALA A 18 15.12 1.33 -11.92
N ALA A 19 15.06 1.43 -13.25
CA ALA A 19 14.88 2.73 -13.89
C ALA A 19 13.51 3.29 -13.47
N ASP A 20 13.52 4.50 -12.91
CA ASP A 20 12.29 5.25 -12.68
C ASP A 20 11.67 5.60 -14.03
N ILE A 21 10.47 5.09 -14.28
CA ILE A 21 9.71 5.33 -15.51
C ILE A 21 8.45 6.15 -15.24
N ASP A 22 8.27 6.71 -14.03
CA ASP A 22 7.08 7.45 -13.66
C ASP A 22 6.89 8.66 -14.61
N ASP A 23 7.96 9.36 -14.98
CA ASP A 23 7.92 10.46 -15.95
C ASP A 23 7.46 10.02 -17.35
N LEU A 24 7.87 8.82 -17.79
CA LEU A 24 7.51 8.26 -19.10
C LEU A 24 6.07 7.72 -19.11
N ALA A 25 5.58 7.27 -17.95
CA ALA A 25 4.23 6.74 -17.77
C ALA A 25 3.21 7.84 -17.42
N ALA A 26 3.64 9.06 -17.11
CA ALA A 26 2.79 10.14 -16.62
C ALA A 26 1.59 10.46 -17.53
N GLU A 27 1.77 10.46 -18.86
CA GLU A 27 0.68 10.67 -19.83
C GLU A 27 -0.36 9.55 -19.82
N PHE A 28 0.05 8.34 -19.43
CA PHE A 28 -0.79 7.15 -19.39
C PHE A 28 -1.33 6.84 -18.00
N GLU A 29 -1.09 7.70 -17.00
CA GLU A 29 -1.59 7.48 -15.64
C GLU A 29 -3.12 7.64 -15.64
N PRO A 30 -3.89 6.53 -15.58
CA PRO A 30 -5.35 6.57 -15.74
C PRO A 30 -6.04 7.28 -14.57
N ARG A 31 -5.29 7.64 -13.53
CA ARG A 31 -5.73 8.27 -12.28
C ARG A 31 -5.57 9.79 -12.27
N ALA A 32 -4.91 10.37 -13.28
CA ALA A 32 -4.68 11.83 -13.35
C ALA A 32 -5.96 12.63 -13.66
N GLU A 33 -6.97 12.01 -14.27
CA GLU A 33 -8.14 12.73 -14.79
C GLU A 33 -9.44 12.52 -14.00
N THR A 34 -9.57 11.45 -13.21
CA THR A 34 -10.81 11.17 -12.47
C THR A 34 -10.54 10.27 -11.26
N PRO A 35 -11.11 10.55 -10.08
CA PRO A 35 -11.04 9.64 -8.95
C PRO A 35 -11.49 8.24 -9.37
N GLY A 36 -10.66 7.23 -9.10
CA GLY A 36 -10.99 5.85 -9.43
C GLY A 36 -12.31 5.42 -8.78
N ARG A 37 -13.16 4.71 -9.54
CA ARG A 37 -14.37 4.06 -9.02
C ARG A 37 -13.97 2.75 -8.34
N ASP A 38 -14.60 2.46 -7.19
CA ASP A 38 -14.41 1.19 -6.51
C ASP A 38 -14.96 0.04 -7.37
N ILE A 39 -14.06 -0.89 -7.72
CA ILE A 39 -14.41 -2.14 -8.41
C ILE A 39 -14.14 -3.24 -7.40
N PHE A 40 -15.20 -3.78 -6.82
CA PHE A 40 -15.09 -5.01 -6.04
C PHE A 40 -15.01 -6.19 -7.01
N PRO A 41 -14.08 -7.15 -6.81
CA PRO A 41 -14.00 -8.31 -7.68
C PRO A 41 -15.29 -9.11 -7.62
N ASP A 42 -15.83 -9.50 -8.78
CA ASP A 42 -16.88 -10.51 -8.86
C ASP A 42 -16.31 -11.83 -8.31
N CYS A 43 -16.91 -12.32 -7.22
CA CYS A 43 -16.40 -13.42 -6.38
C CYS A 43 -16.43 -14.81 -7.04
N GLU A 44 -16.28 -14.95 -8.36
CA GLU A 44 -16.38 -16.25 -9.04
C GLU A 44 -15.04 -16.99 -9.18
N ALA A 45 -13.89 -16.36 -8.91
CA ALA A 45 -12.60 -17.06 -8.94
C ALA A 45 -11.62 -16.55 -7.87
N CYS A 46 -11.55 -17.26 -6.75
CA CYS A 46 -10.55 -17.01 -5.71
C CYS A 46 -9.25 -17.79 -6.04
N LEU A 47 -8.38 -17.18 -6.84
CA LEU A 47 -6.95 -17.55 -6.89
C LEU A 47 -6.13 -16.63 -5.96
N MET A 48 -6.67 -16.31 -4.80
CA MET A 48 -5.93 -15.52 -3.82
C MET A 48 -4.79 -16.37 -3.25
N PRO A 49 -3.55 -15.85 -3.19
CA PRO A 49 -2.49 -16.54 -2.49
C PRO A 49 -2.93 -16.82 -1.05
N ARG A 50 -2.65 -18.03 -0.54
CA ARG A 50 -2.93 -18.43 0.85
C ARG A 50 -2.07 -17.70 1.90
N ALA A 51 -1.42 -16.62 1.52
CA ALA A 51 -0.74 -15.77 2.48
C ALA A 51 -1.82 -15.08 3.31
N ALA A 52 -1.78 -15.27 4.62
CA ALA A 52 -2.67 -14.55 5.52
C ALA A 52 -2.45 -13.04 5.29
N PHE A 53 -3.53 -12.29 5.12
CA PHE A 53 -3.49 -10.83 4.95
C PHE A 53 -2.91 -10.10 6.15
N LYS A 54 -2.86 -10.79 7.30
CA LYS A 54 -2.39 -10.32 8.58
C LYS A 54 -1.64 -11.46 9.25
N ARG A 55 -0.54 -11.17 9.97
CA ARG A 55 0.09 -12.18 10.84
C ARG A 55 -0.88 -12.47 12.00
N GLU A 56 -1.11 -13.73 12.36
CA GLU A 56 -2.12 -14.09 13.39
C GLU A 56 -1.92 -13.35 14.72
N GLU A 57 -0.68 -13.02 15.07
CA GLU A 57 -0.31 -12.33 16.32
C GLU A 57 0.02 -10.84 16.12
N ALA A 58 -0.07 -10.30 14.90
CA ALA A 58 0.27 -8.90 14.67
C ALA A 58 -0.78 -7.95 15.25
N VAL A 59 -0.32 -7.02 16.08
CA VAL A 59 -1.07 -5.83 16.46
C VAL A 59 -0.98 -4.84 15.29
N ALA A 60 -2.13 -4.42 14.77
CA ALA A 60 -2.19 -3.43 13.70
C ALA A 60 -2.38 -2.02 14.29
N ILE A 61 -1.67 -1.05 13.74
CA ILE A 61 -1.87 0.38 14.01
C ILE A 61 -2.24 1.10 12.72
N GLY A 62 -3.06 2.15 12.85
CA GLY A 62 -3.44 2.99 11.73
C GLY A 62 -2.58 4.26 11.65
N LEU A 63 -2.19 4.67 10.45
CA LEU A 63 -1.54 5.95 10.17
C LEU A 63 -2.41 6.76 9.22
N ARG A 64 -2.92 7.94 9.63
CA ARG A 64 -3.71 8.78 8.72
C ARG A 64 -2.85 9.59 7.76
N VAL A 65 -3.27 9.63 6.50
CA VAL A 65 -2.64 10.42 5.44
C VAL A 65 -3.72 11.14 4.64
N ALA A 66 -3.83 12.45 4.84
CA ALA A 66 -4.81 13.28 4.13
C ALA A 66 -4.39 13.64 2.69
N ALA A 67 -3.09 13.65 2.41
CA ALA A 67 -2.51 13.95 1.11
C ALA A 67 -1.09 13.34 1.01
N GLU A 68 -0.62 13.07 -0.20
CA GLU A 68 0.74 12.56 -0.44
C GLU A 68 1.80 13.54 0.13
N PRO A 69 2.61 13.12 1.12
CA PRO A 69 3.63 13.98 1.69
C PRO A 69 4.84 14.08 0.76
N ALA A 70 5.36 15.30 0.59
CA ALA A 70 6.57 15.54 -0.21
C ALA A 70 7.79 14.75 0.31
N ASP A 71 7.83 14.46 1.61
CA ASP A 71 8.85 13.69 2.31
C ASP A 71 8.44 12.22 2.57
N ALA A 72 7.61 11.63 1.72
CA ALA A 72 7.08 10.27 1.89
C ALA A 72 8.16 9.21 2.16
N ALA A 73 9.33 9.31 1.52
CA ALA A 73 10.44 8.38 1.75
C ALA A 73 10.97 8.43 3.19
N ASP A 74 11.26 9.63 3.70
CA ASP A 74 11.77 9.81 5.06
C ASP A 74 10.75 9.37 6.11
N ARG A 75 9.47 9.65 5.86
CA ARG A 75 8.38 9.19 6.73
C ARG A 75 8.24 7.67 6.70
N ALA A 76 8.26 7.07 5.52
CA ALA A 76 8.21 5.63 5.35
C ALA A 76 9.33 4.95 6.15
N MET A 77 10.57 5.46 6.07
CA MET A 77 11.67 4.90 6.88
C MET A 77 11.40 4.98 8.39
N ARG A 78 10.93 6.12 8.89
CA ARG A 78 10.63 6.30 10.33
C ARG A 78 9.50 5.38 10.79
N VAL A 79 8.45 5.26 9.98
CA VAL A 79 7.31 4.40 10.26
C VAL A 79 7.73 2.94 10.21
N THR A 80 8.58 2.52 9.26
CA THR A 80 9.15 1.17 9.21
C THR A 80 10.01 0.88 10.44
N ALA A 81 10.88 1.82 10.84
CA ALA A 81 11.67 1.66 12.05
C ALA A 81 10.77 1.46 13.29
N PHE A 82 9.73 2.28 13.43
CA PHE A 82 8.73 2.13 14.48
C PHE A 82 8.02 0.77 14.43
N ALA A 83 7.58 0.34 13.24
CA ALA A 83 6.88 -0.92 13.04
C ALA A 83 7.75 -2.12 13.47
N LEU A 84 9.03 -2.10 13.11
CA LEU A 84 10.01 -3.12 13.50
C LEU A 84 10.28 -3.09 15.01
N GLU A 85 10.49 -1.91 15.60
CA GLU A 85 10.78 -1.77 17.03
C GLU A 85 9.62 -2.23 17.91
N ARG A 86 8.38 -2.02 17.47
CA ARG A 86 7.17 -2.35 18.23
C ARG A 86 6.53 -3.68 17.81
N ASP A 87 7.08 -4.35 16.81
CA ASP A 87 6.52 -5.54 16.17
C ASP A 87 5.03 -5.37 15.81
N VAL A 88 4.70 -4.22 15.20
CA VAL A 88 3.34 -3.89 14.76
C VAL A 88 3.23 -3.87 13.24
N GLU A 89 2.03 -4.14 12.75
CA GLU A 89 1.68 -3.94 11.35
C GLU A 89 1.09 -2.54 11.16
N VAL A 90 1.64 -1.78 10.21
CA VAL A 90 1.14 -0.42 9.93
C VAL A 90 0.21 -0.47 8.73
N VAL A 91 -1.03 -0.05 8.96
CA VAL A 91 -2.03 0.17 7.91
C VAL A 91 -2.18 1.67 7.73
N VAL A 92 -1.93 2.16 6.53
CA VAL A 92 -2.10 3.58 6.19
C VAL A 92 -3.56 3.80 5.79
N LEU A 93 -4.23 4.74 6.46
CA LEU A 93 -5.58 5.17 6.14
C LEU A 93 -5.48 6.46 5.34
N SER A 94 -5.84 6.41 4.06
CA SER A 94 -5.62 7.52 3.14
C SER A 94 -6.92 8.17 2.69
N ASP A 95 -7.00 9.49 2.77
CA ASP A 95 -8.10 10.29 2.22
C ASP A 95 -7.86 10.69 0.74
N CYS A 96 -6.73 10.29 0.17
CA CYS A 96 -6.31 10.60 -1.20
C CYS A 96 -6.09 9.33 -2.02
N ASP A 97 -5.98 9.48 -3.33
CA ASP A 97 -5.86 8.33 -4.25
C ASP A 97 -4.49 7.66 -4.19
N ARG A 98 -3.45 8.43 -3.84
CA ARG A 98 -2.08 7.95 -3.60
C ARG A 98 -1.56 8.59 -2.31
N SER A 99 -1.13 7.76 -1.38
CA SER A 99 -0.51 8.23 -0.13
C SER A 99 1.00 8.43 -0.27
N GLY A 100 1.63 7.82 -1.29
CA GLY A 100 3.07 7.80 -1.50
C GLY A 100 3.79 6.71 -0.68
N PHE A 101 3.06 5.99 0.18
CA PHE A 101 3.59 4.90 0.99
C PHE A 101 3.52 3.53 0.30
N GLU A 102 2.67 3.39 -0.71
CA GLU A 102 2.47 2.14 -1.46
C GLU A 102 3.78 1.63 -2.08
N ARG A 103 4.59 2.55 -2.61
CA ARG A 103 5.90 2.25 -3.22
C ARG A 103 6.94 1.71 -2.24
N PHE A 104 6.73 1.87 -0.93
CA PHE A 104 7.60 1.35 0.11
C PHE A 104 7.05 0.06 0.74
N GLY A 105 6.00 -0.52 0.15
CA GLY A 105 5.42 -1.80 0.59
C GLY A 105 4.46 -1.67 1.77
N PHE A 106 4.04 -0.46 2.14
CA PHE A 106 2.98 -0.28 3.14
C PHE A 106 1.63 -0.73 2.60
N ARG A 107 0.82 -1.29 3.50
CA ARG A 107 -0.60 -1.50 3.25
C ARG A 107 -1.31 -0.15 3.33
N VAL A 108 -2.02 0.22 2.28
CA VAL A 108 -2.80 1.46 2.22
C VAL A 108 -4.26 1.11 1.95
N GLU A 109 -5.14 1.60 2.83
CA GLU A 109 -6.59 1.46 2.75
C GLU A 109 -7.18 2.87 2.54
N ARG A 110 -7.97 3.03 1.48
CA ARG A 110 -8.58 4.32 1.14
C ARG A 110 -9.85 4.53 1.98
N VAL A 111 -9.92 5.67 2.65
CA VAL A 111 -11.14 6.10 3.36
C VAL A 111 -12.04 6.81 2.36
N THR A 112 -13.17 6.19 2.04
CA THR A 112 -14.10 6.66 1.01
C THR A 112 -15.38 7.22 1.64
N GLY A 113 -16.08 8.10 0.91
CA GLY A 113 -17.37 8.63 1.32
C GLY A 113 -17.58 10.10 0.95
N ASP A 114 -18.74 10.40 0.38
CA ASP A 114 -19.10 11.77 -0.03
C ASP A 114 -19.47 12.69 1.14
N THR A 115 -19.65 12.11 2.34
CA THR A 115 -19.99 12.82 3.57
C THR A 115 -19.04 12.41 4.69
N GLU A 116 -18.87 13.29 5.69
CA GLU A 116 -18.07 12.99 6.87
C GLU A 116 -18.56 11.74 7.61
N ALA A 117 -19.89 11.58 7.73
CA ALA A 117 -20.47 10.39 8.35
C ALA A 117 -20.10 9.10 7.58
N ARG A 118 -20.17 9.11 6.25
CA ARG A 118 -19.79 7.95 5.43
C ARG A 118 -18.30 7.63 5.50
N ARG A 119 -17.45 8.67 5.57
CA ARG A 119 -16.00 8.49 5.79
C ARG A 119 -15.71 7.87 7.14
N ALA A 120 -16.38 8.33 8.20
CA ALA A 120 -16.26 7.75 9.53
C ALA A 120 -16.72 6.28 9.57
N ASP A 121 -17.83 5.95 8.88
CA ASP A 121 -18.31 4.57 8.77
C ASP A 121 -17.31 3.67 8.02
N CYS A 122 -16.73 4.17 6.93
CA CYS A 122 -15.68 3.46 6.17
C CYS A 122 -14.42 3.23 7.03
N GLU A 123 -13.95 4.28 7.72
CA GLU A 123 -12.81 4.17 8.64
C GLU A 123 -13.06 3.11 9.72
N GLU A 124 -14.24 3.12 10.34
CA GLU A 124 -14.60 2.15 11.39
C GLU A 124 -14.61 0.71 10.85
N GLN A 125 -15.07 0.49 9.62
CA GLN A 125 -15.00 -0.83 8.97
C GLN A 125 -13.56 -1.29 8.78
N ILE A 126 -12.69 -0.42 8.28
CA ILE A 126 -11.25 -0.70 8.11
C ILE A 126 -10.62 -1.03 9.47
N ARG A 127 -10.91 -0.24 10.50
CA ARG A 127 -10.39 -0.47 11.86
C ARG A 127 -10.81 -1.82 12.41
N ARG A 128 -12.07 -2.21 12.25
CA ARG A 128 -12.56 -3.53 12.70
C ARG A 128 -11.91 -4.68 11.94
N PHE A 129 -11.80 -4.55 10.62
CA PHE A 129 -11.19 -5.58 9.77
C PHE A 129 -9.74 -5.86 10.18
N TRP A 130 -8.96 -4.79 10.40
CA TRP A 130 -7.55 -4.92 10.80
C TRP A 130 -7.33 -5.07 12.31
N SER A 131 -8.36 -4.88 13.12
CA SER A 131 -8.28 -4.78 14.59
C SER A 131 -7.35 -3.65 15.04
N ILE A 132 -7.57 -2.45 14.50
CA ILE A 132 -6.80 -1.23 14.80
C ILE A 132 -7.43 -0.48 15.98
N ASP A 133 -6.75 -0.51 17.12
CA ASP A 133 -7.15 0.24 18.32
C ASP A 133 -6.50 1.62 18.39
N LEU A 134 -5.31 1.78 17.80
CA LEU A 134 -4.53 3.02 17.82
C LEU A 134 -4.42 3.62 16.42
N LEU A 135 -4.80 4.90 16.29
CA LEU A 135 -4.61 5.73 15.12
C LEU A 135 -3.58 6.83 15.42
N LEU A 136 -2.65 7.04 14.49
CA LEU A 136 -1.60 8.06 14.51
C LEU A 136 -1.83 9.10 13.41
#